data_AF-A0A9W6FVV9-F1
#
_entry.id   AF-A0A9W6FVV9-F1
#
_cell.length_a   1.000
_cell.length_b   1.000
_cell.length_c   1.000
_cell.angle_alpha   90.00
_cell.angle_beta   90.00
_cell.angle_gamma   90.00
#
_symmetry.space_group_name_H-M   'P 1'
#
loop_
_entity.id
_entity.type
_entity.pdbx_description
1 polymer ?
#
loop_
_entity_poly.entity_id
_entity_poly.type
_entity_poly.pdbx_seq_one_letter_code
_entity_poly.pdbx_strand_id
1 'polypeptide(L)' 'MALPELDFKCWRCWGEGVISLGDHGDMVECPECGGIGWIPTEDGKQLLEFLHRHLAIEVGEDESEE' A
#
# COMPACT_ATOMS: atom_id res chain seq x y z
N MET A 1 -13.69 -11.34 19.69
CA MET A 1 -13.95 -10.62 18.42
C MET A 1 -12.68 -10.73 17.62
N ALA A 2 -12.68 -11.49 16.53
CA ALA A 2 -11.59 -11.44 15.57
C ALA A 2 -11.71 -10.11 14.82
N LEU A 3 -10.60 -9.38 14.67
CA LEU A 3 -10.59 -8.22 13.78
C LEU A 3 -10.93 -8.71 12.36
N PRO A 4 -11.74 -7.97 11.59
CA PRO A 4 -11.98 -8.30 10.19
C PRO A 4 -10.66 -8.26 9.42
N GLU A 5 -10.57 -8.99 8.31
CA GLU A 5 -9.42 -8.91 7.41
C GLU A 5 -9.37 -7.49 6.82
N LEU A 6 -8.37 -6.71 7.24
CA LEU A 6 -8.22 -5.29 6.86
C LEU A 6 -7.50 -5.12 5.52
N ASP A 7 -6.80 -6.15 5.06
CA ASP A 7 -6.10 -6.18 3.80
C ASP A 7 -6.14 -7.58 3.19
N PHE A 8 -5.83 -7.64 1.91
CA PHE A 8 -5.62 -8.88 1.18
C PHE A 8 -4.38 -8.77 0.30
N LYS A 9 -3.76 -9.91 0.05
CA LYS A 9 -2.53 -10.01 -0.74
C LYS A 9 -2.76 -9.45 -2.15
N CYS A 10 -1.89 -8.56 -2.62
CA CYS A 10 -2.03 -7.97 -3.94
C CYS A 10 -1.97 -9.06 -5.02
N TRP A 11 -3.01 -9.13 -5.86
CA TRP A 11 -3.16 -10.14 -6.90
C TRP A 11 -2.14 -9.98 -8.05
N ARG A 12 -1.56 -8.79 -8.21
CA ARG A 12 -0.67 -8.47 -9.34
C ARG A 12 0.79 -8.78 -9.06
N CYS A 13 1.29 -8.35 -7.90
CA CYS A 13 2.68 -8.61 -7.48
C CYS A 13 2.81 -9.79 -6.53
N TRP A 14 1.70 -10.44 -6.16
CA TRP A 14 1.69 -11.57 -5.23
C TRP A 14 2.43 -11.26 -3.92
N GLY A 15 2.19 -10.08 -3.35
CA GLY A 15 2.79 -9.69 -2.07
C GLY A 15 4.19 -9.09 -2.15
N GLU A 16 4.83 -9.10 -3.32
CA GLU A 16 6.20 -8.60 -3.48
C GLU A 16 6.30 -7.08 -3.47
N GLY A 17 5.20 -6.38 -3.78
CA GLY A 17 5.20 -4.92 -3.92
C GLY A 17 5.83 -4.43 -5.23
N VAL A 18 6.51 -5.28 -5.97
CA VAL A 18 7.20 -4.96 -7.23
C VAL A 18 6.80 -5.92 -8.36
N ILE A 19 6.90 -5.46 -9.61
CA ILE A 19 6.68 -6.28 -10.81
C ILE A 19 7.80 -6.03 -11.83
N SER A 20 8.19 -7.06 -12.58
CA SER A 20 9.14 -6.91 -13.68
C SER A 20 8.44 -6.30 -14.88
N LEU A 21 8.92 -5.14 -15.36
CA LEU A 21 8.42 -4.50 -16.57
C LEU A 21 9.30 -4.91 -17.76
N GLY A 22 8.97 -6.05 -18.37
CA GLY A 22 9.65 -6.56 -19.57
C GLY A 22 10.82 -7.48 -19.30
N ASP A 23 11.49 -7.91 -20.38
CA ASP A 23 12.50 -8.97 -20.40
C ASP A 23 13.90 -8.51 -19.93
N HIS A 24 14.08 -7.21 -19.69
CA HIS A 24 15.36 -6.62 -19.27
C HIS A 24 15.57 -6.62 -17.75
N GLY A 25 14.59 -7.10 -16.97
CA GLY A 25 14.71 -7.24 -15.52
C GLY A 25 14.50 -5.94 -14.73
N ASP A 26 13.94 -4.91 -15.37
CA ASP A 26 13.58 -3.66 -14.68
C ASP A 26 12.41 -3.94 -13.73
N MET A 27 12.69 -3.85 -12.43
CA MET A 27 11.70 -4.01 -11.37
C MET A 27 11.11 -2.64 -11.05
N VAL A 28 9.79 -2.52 -11.18
CA VAL A 28 9.05 -1.31 -10.84
C VAL A 28 8.08 -1.59 -9.71
N GLU A 29 7.73 -0.55 -8.97
CA GLU A 29 6.67 -0.65 -7.96
C GLU A 29 5.36 -1.10 -8.60
N CYS A 30 4.68 -2.03 -7.94
CA CYS A 30 3.40 -2.53 -8.38
C CYS A 30 2.36 -1.41 -8.26
N PRO A 31 1.77 -0.96 -9.38
CA PRO A 31 0.85 0.18 -9.36
C PRO A 31 -0.48 -0.12 -8.66
N GLU A 32 -0.84 -1.39 -8.47
CA GLU A 32 -2.10 -1.78 -7.82
C GLU A 32 -2.05 -1.62 -6.30
N CYS A 33 -0.88 -1.83 -5.70
CA CYS A 33 -0.68 -1.72 -4.25
C CYS A 33 0.28 -0.59 -3.88
N GLY A 34 0.71 0.23 -4.84
CA GLY A 34 1.65 1.33 -4.61
C GLY A 34 2.94 0.89 -3.93
N GLY A 35 3.51 -0.25 -4.33
CA GLY A 35 4.75 -0.77 -3.72
C GLY A 35 4.58 -1.61 -2.45
N ILE A 36 3.39 -1.65 -1.84
CA ILE A 36 3.20 -2.25 -0.50
C ILE A 36 3.10 -3.79 -0.53
N GLY A 37 2.58 -4.35 -1.63
CA GLY A 37 2.32 -5.79 -1.76
C GLY A 37 0.95 -6.24 -1.24
N TRP A 38 0.23 -5.39 -0.52
CA TRP A 38 -1.09 -5.67 0.05
C TRP A 38 -2.07 -4.56 -0.32
N ILE A 39 -3.35 -4.91 -0.43
CA ILE A 39 -4.42 -3.97 -0.78
C ILE A 39 -5.43 -3.96 0.38
N PRO A 40 -5.76 -2.78 0.94
CA PRO A 40 -6.73 -2.71 2.02
C PRO A 40 -8.13 -3.10 1.52
N THR A 41 -8.86 -3.83 2.36
CA THR A 41 -10.30 -4.08 2.20
C THR A 41 -11.09 -2.79 2.45
N GLU A 42 -12.40 -2.81 2.19
CA GLU A 42 -13.26 -1.66 2.45
C GLU A 42 -13.23 -1.25 3.93
N ASP A 43 -13.26 -2.23 4.84
CA ASP A 43 -13.14 -1.99 6.28
C ASP A 43 -11.77 -1.40 6.64
N GLY A 44 -10.69 -1.90 6.01
CA GLY A 44 -9.35 -1.35 6.17
C GLY A 44 -9.24 0.10 5.72
N LYS A 45 -9.84 0.44 4.58
CA LYS A 45 -9.87 1.82 4.05
C LYS A 45 -10.63 2.77 4.99
N GLN A 46 -11.79 2.37 5.47
CA GLN A 46 -12.58 3.18 6.39
C GLN A 46 -11.84 3.42 7.71
N LEU A 47 -11.13 2.41 8.21
CA LEU A 47 -10.30 2.54 9.40
C LEU A 47 -9.13 3.51 9.14
N LEU A 48 -8.42 3.36 8.02
CA LEU A 48 -7.33 4.27 7.64
C LEU A 48 -7.82 5.72 7.52
N GLU A 49 -8.97 5.94 6.89
CA GLU A 49 -9.56 7.28 6.78
C GLU A 49 -9.97 7.83 8.17
N PHE A 50 -10.50 6.98 9.05
CA PHE A 50 -10.79 7.38 10.43
C PHE A 50 -9.51 7.79 11.17
N LEU A 51 -8.44 6.99 11.06
CA LEU A 51 -7.15 7.27 11.68
C LEU A 51 -6.54 8.56 11.12
N HIS A 52 -6.51 8.74 9.79
CA HIS A 52 -5.97 9.95 9.16
C HIS A 52 -6.69 11.22 9.64
N ARG A 53 -8.02 11.18 9.76
CA ARG A 53 -8.82 12.33 10.22
C ARG A 53 -8.59 12.72 11.67
N HIS A 54 -8.29 11.76 12.55
CA HIS A 54 -8.26 11.99 14.00
C HIS A 54 -6.87 12.00 14.61
N LEU A 55 -5.90 11.35 13.97
CA LEU A 55 -4.52 11.30 14.45
C LEU A 55 -3.63 12.37 13.83
N ALA A 56 -4.14 13.17 12.86
CA ALA A 56 -3.34 14.14 12.12
C ALA A 56 -1.99 13.55 11.70
N ILE A 57 -2.03 12.32 11.17
CA ILE A 57 -0.87 11.73 10.50
C ILE A 57 -0.78 12.46 9.17
N GLU A 58 -0.20 13.67 9.22
CA GLU A 58 0.39 14.26 8.04
C GLU A 58 1.43 13.25 7.60
N VAL A 59 1.13 12.53 6.52
CA VAL A 59 2.13 11.71 5.82
C VAL A 59 3.14 12.74 5.35
N GLY A 60 4.20 12.94 6.14
CA GLY A 60 5.27 13.86 5.81
C GLY A 60 5.74 13.51 4.41
N GLU A 61 5.52 14.42 3.47
CA GLU A 61 6.41 14.57 2.34
C GLU A 61 7.76 14.92 2.99
N ASP A 62 8.55 13.90 3.35
CA ASP A 62 9.91 14.09 3.85
C ASP A 62 10.70 14.75 2.72
N GLU A 63 10.83 16.06 2.90
CA GLU A 63 11.83 16.97 2.39
C GLU A 63 13.15 16.21 2.13
N SER A 64 13.38 15.82 0.88
CA SER A 64 14.75 15.69 0.38
C SER A 64 15.19 17.06 -0.11
N GLU A 65 15.35 17.98 0.84
CA GLU A 65 16.29 19.09 0.70
C GLU A 65 17.71 18.53 0.90
N GLU A 66 18.49 18.48 -0.18
CA GLU A 66 19.93 18.83 -0.32
C GLU A 66 20.56 18.14 -1.55
#